data_AF-A0A938CXU8-F1
#
_entry.id   AF-A0A938CXU8-F1
#
_cell.length_a   1.000
_cell.length_b   1.000
_cell.length_c   1.000
_cell.angle_alpha   90.00
_cell.angle_beta   90.00
_cell.angle_gamma   90.00
#
_symmetry.space_group_name_H-M   'P 1'
#
loop_
_entity.id
_entity.type
_entity.pdbx_description
1 polymer ?
#
loop_
_entity_poly.entity_id
_entity_poly.type
_entity_poly.pdbx_seq_one_letter_code
_entity_poly.pdbx_strand_id
1 'polypeptide(L)' 'MNGAVWALGLMSGTSMDGIDAALLRTDGTAVLEWGPFLSRPYAA' A
#
# COMPACT_ATOMS: atom_id res chain seq x y z
N MET A 1 15.15 -18.75 1.41
CA MET A 1 13.95 -18.35 2.18
C MET A 1 14.07 -16.85 2.37
N ASN A 2 13.35 -16.05 1.59
CA ASN A 2 13.41 -14.61 1.78
C ASN A 2 12.64 -14.29 3.07
N GLY A 3 13.26 -13.56 4.00
CA GLY A 3 12.60 -13.13 5.24
C GLY A 3 11.45 -12.17 4.96
N ALA A 4 10.71 -11.81 6.01
CA ALA A 4 9.61 -10.86 5.90
C ALA A 4 10.07 -9.54 5.25
N VAL A 5 9.25 -9.01 4.34
CA VAL A 5 9.52 -7.76 3.61
C VAL A 5 8.41 -6.74 3.87
N TRP A 6 8.76 -5.48 3.70
CA TRP A 6 7.76 -4.41 3.56
C TRP A 6 7.31 -4.33 2.10
N ALA A 7 6.01 -4.43 1.88
CA ALA A 7 5.35 -4.31 0.58
C ALA A 7 4.48 -3.05 0.55
N LEU A 8 4.57 -2.29 -0.55
CA LEU A 8 3.76 -1.11 -0.82
C LEU A 8 2.64 -1.45 -1.80
N GLY A 9 1.39 -1.31 -1.37
CA GLY A 9 0.22 -1.34 -2.24
C GLY A 9 -0.14 0.08 -2.71
N LEU A 10 -0.49 0.21 -3.99
CA LEU A 10 -0.98 1.46 -4.59
C LEU A 10 -2.31 1.21 -5.29
N MET A 11 -3.25 2.13 -5.17
CA MET A 11 -4.56 2.08 -5.82
C MET A 11 -4.91 3.48 -6.37
N SER A 12 -5.41 3.54 -7.61
CA SER A 12 -6.13 4.69 -8.13
C SER A 12 -7.50 4.22 -8.61
N GLY A 13 -8.56 4.70 -7.97
CA GLY A 13 -9.92 4.42 -8.41
C GLY A 13 -10.22 5.06 -9.77
N THR A 14 -11.27 4.58 -10.44
CA THR A 14 -11.74 5.16 -11.70
C THR A 14 -12.38 6.54 -11.55
N SER A 15 -12.67 6.99 -10.32
CA SER A 15 -13.16 8.33 -10.03
C SER A 15 -12.10 9.42 -10.24
N MET A 16 -10.82 9.05 -10.29
CA MET A 16 -9.69 9.98 -10.46
C MET A 16 -9.61 11.06 -9.36
N ASP A 17 -9.93 10.71 -8.12
CA ASP A 17 -9.81 11.66 -7.00
C ASP A 17 -8.38 11.70 -6.40
N GLY A 18 -7.58 10.65 -6.63
CA GLY A 18 -6.22 10.56 -6.12
C GLY A 18 -5.61 9.16 -6.17
N ILE A 19 -4.46 9.01 -5.51
CA ILE A 19 -3.74 7.77 -5.29
C ILE A 19 -3.76 7.42 -3.81
N ASP A 20 -4.18 6.21 -3.49
CA ASP A 20 -4.03 5.63 -2.16
C ASP A 20 -2.77 4.76 -2.10
N ALA A 21 -2.08 4.82 -0.97
CA ALA A 21 -0.89 4.04 -0.67
C ALA A 21 -1.01 3.37 0.70
N ALA A 22 -0.66 2.09 0.79
CA ALA A 22 -0.67 1.34 2.04
C ALA A 22 0.58 0.46 2.16
N LEU A 23 1.26 0.52 3.30
CA LEU A 23 2.43 -0.29 3.58
C LEU A 23 2.06 -1.47 4.47
N LEU A 24 2.56 -2.67 4.18
CA LEU A 24 2.36 -3.85 5.03
C LEU A 24 3.62 -4.72 5.09
N ARG A 25 3.85 -5.38 6.23
CA ARG A 25 4.92 -6.36 6.38
C ARG A 25 4.36 -7.75 6.12
N THR A 26 4.99 -8.54 5.25
CA THR A 26 4.50 -9.86 4.85
C THR A 26 5.63 -10.86 4.62
N ASP A 27 5.34 -12.14 4.81
CA ASP A 27 6.17 -13.27 4.37
C ASP A 27 5.79 -13.79 2.97
N GLY A 28 4.84 -13.13 2.29
CA GLY A 28 4.29 -13.52 1.00
C GLY A 28 3.03 -14.38 1.07
N THR A 29 2.60 -14.81 2.26
CA THR A 29 1.35 -15.57 2.47
C THR A 29 0.42 -14.90 3.46
N ALA A 30 0.96 -14.29 4.52
CA ALA A 30 0.19 -13.61 5.56
C ALA A 30 0.64 -12.15 5.72
N VAL A 31 -0.27 -11.32 6.22
CA VAL A 31 0.08 -9.98 6.71
C VAL A 31 0.54 -10.11 8.15
N LEU A 32 1.78 -9.68 8.40
CA LEU A 32 2.42 -9.73 9.71
C LEU A 32 2.31 -8.40 10.47
N GLU A 33 2.21 -7.29 9.74
CA GLU A 33 2.10 -5.94 10.32
C GLU A 33 1.42 -4.98 9.33
N TRP A 34 0.57 -4.09 9.84
CA TRP A 34 -0.01 -2.98 9.08
C TRP A 34 0.81 -1.72 9.32
N GLY A 35 1.39 -1.18 8.26
CA GLY A 35 2.12 0.07 8.28
C GLY A 35 1.22 1.29 8.04
N PRO A 36 1.83 2.46 7.79
CA PRO A 36 1.10 3.67 7.46
C PRO A 36 0.28 3.54 6.17
N PHE A 37 -0.76 4.35 6.07
CA PHE A 37 -1.49 4.59 4.83
C PHE A 37 -1.50 6.08 4.51
N LEU A 38 -1.69 6.41 3.23
CA LEU A 38 -1.75 7.77 2.72
C LEU A 38 -2.72 7.82 1.55
N SER A 39 -3.52 8.89 1.50
CA SER A 39 -4.26 9.27 0.29
C SER A 39 -3.69 10.59 -0.23
N ARG A 40 -3.39 10.65 -1.53
CA ARG A 40 -2.84 11.83 -2.21
C ARG A 40 -3.76 12.24 -3.35
N PRO A 41 -4.42 13.41 -3.26
CA PRO A 41 -5.20 13.93 -4.36
C PRO A 41 -4.35 14.16 -5.61
N TYR A 42 -4.94 14.00 -6.80
CA TYR A 42 -4.30 14.44 -8.03
C TYR A 42 -4.16 15.97 -8.05
N ALA A 43 -3.18 16.47 -8.80
CA ALA A 43 -3.07 17.89 -9.06
C ALA A 43 -4.29 18.35 -9.89
N ALA A 44 -4.76 19.57 -9.62
CA ALA A 44 -5.77 20.24 -10.43
C ALA A 44 -5.22 20.70 -11.78
#